data_AF-A0A5S9QUP7-F1
#
_entry.id   AF-A0A5S9QUP7-F1
#
_cell.length_a   1.000
_cell.length_b   1.000
_cell.length_c   1.000
_cell.angle_alpha   90.00
_cell.angle_beta   90.00
_cell.angle_gamma   90.00
#
_symmetry.space_group_name_H-M   'P 1'
#
loop_
_entity.id
_entity.type
_entity.pdbx_description
1 polymer ?
#
loop_
_entity_poly.entity_id
_entity_poly.type
_entity_poly.pdbx_seq_one_letter_code
_entity_poly.pdbx_strand_id
1 'polypeptide(L)'
;MLRHSFALRWFCIATFVAWRRTDVLTKQEQRDFRNQLGDVWFLLATLLGHRSAEVTRGVYLEPFQALQVEELIALMDADDRQSLERLVATVGVGEPRVLTVPT
;
A
#
# COMPACT_ATOMS: atom_id res chain seq x y z
N MET A 1 -6.80 18.02 10.31
CA MET A 1 -5.35 17.72 10.25
C MET A 1 -4.90 16.60 11.20
N LEU A 2 -5.29 16.57 12.49
CA LEU A 2 -4.83 15.53 13.46
C LEU A 2 -5.16 14.07 13.08
N ARG A 3 -6.32 13.82 12.45
CA ARG A 3 -6.70 12.46 12.02
C ARG A 3 -5.85 11.92 10.86
N HIS A 4 -5.38 12.82 9.99
CA HIS A 4 -4.55 12.43 8.85
C HIS A 4 -3.11 12.14 9.28
N SER A 5 -2.52 12.99 10.12
CA SER A 5 -1.19 12.73 10.69
C SER A 5 -1.17 11.49 11.59
N PHE A 6 -2.24 11.24 12.34
CA PHE A 6 -2.43 10.00 13.08
C PHE A 6 -2.50 8.78 12.14
N ALA A 7 -3.33 8.84 11.09
CA ALA A 7 -3.46 7.76 10.10
C ALA A 7 -2.11 7.42 9.46
N LEU A 8 -1.35 8.43 9.05
CA LEU A 8 -0.04 8.24 8.43
C LEU A 8 0.97 7.62 9.40
N ARG A 9 1.06 8.14 10.62
CA ARG A 9 1.99 7.61 11.64
C ARG A 9 1.69 6.14 11.91
N TRP A 10 0.41 5.80 12.11
CA TRP A 10 0.02 4.42 12.37
C TRP A 10 0.19 3.53 11.15
N PHE A 11 0.01 4.05 9.94
CA PHE A 11 0.29 3.30 8.71
C PHE A 11 1.77 2.91 8.62
N CYS A 12 2.69 3.85 8.86
CA CYS A 12 4.13 3.53 8.88
C CYS A 12 4.47 2.49 9.95
N ILE A 13 3.92 2.64 11.17
CA ILE A 13 4.17 1.70 12.27
C ILE A 13 3.60 0.31 11.96
N ALA A 14 2.36 0.23 11.51
CA ALA A 14 1.69 -1.05 11.22
C ALA A 14 2.38 -1.78 10.07
N THR A 15 2.75 -1.09 8.99
CA THR A 15 3.52 -1.66 7.88
C THR A 15 4.89 -2.14 8.36
N PHE A 16 5.60 -1.34 9.15
CA PHE A 16 6.89 -1.74 9.71
C PHE A 16 6.80 -2.98 10.60
N VAL A 17 5.78 -3.06 11.47
CA VAL A 17 5.56 -4.22 12.33
C VAL A 17 5.22 -5.46 11.50
N ALA A 18 4.36 -5.31 10.50
CA ALA A 18 3.98 -6.39 9.59
C ALA A 18 5.14 -6.90 8.74
N TRP A 19 6.17 -6.09 8.51
CA TRP A 19 7.35 -6.46 7.71
C TRP A 19 8.52 -6.97 8.58
N ARG A 20 8.89 -6.25 9.64
CA ARG A 20 10.12 -6.55 10.40
C ARG A 20 9.93 -7.37 11.67
N ARG A 21 8.73 -7.44 12.24
CA ARG A 21 8.52 -8.11 13.55
C ARG A 21 7.95 -9.51 13.40
N THR A 22 7.38 -9.84 12.24
CA THR A 22 6.93 -11.19 11.90
C THR A 22 8.07 -12.15 11.57
N ASP A 23 9.27 -11.67 11.24
CA ASP A 23 10.43 -12.54 10.96
C ASP A 23 10.86 -13.39 12.16
N VAL A 24 10.57 -12.91 13.38
CA VAL A 24 10.82 -13.64 14.63
C VAL A 24 9.72 -14.66 14.94
N LEU A 25 8.56 -14.54 14.28
CA LEU A 25 7.41 -15.43 14.47
C LEU A 25 7.49 -16.63 13.53
N THR A 26 7.08 -17.79 14.02
CA THR A 26 6.86 -18.96 13.17
C THR A 26 5.75 -18.69 12.14
N LYS A 27 5.73 -19.45 11.04
CA LYS A 27 4.67 -19.33 10.01
C LYS A 27 3.25 -19.49 10.59
N GLN A 28 3.10 -20.26 11.66
CA GLN A 28 1.81 -20.42 12.35
C GLN A 28 1.44 -19.15 13.11
N GLU A 29 2.35 -18.62 13.92
CA GLU A 29 2.12 -17.36 14.66
C GLU A 29 1.89 -16.17 13.72
N GLN A 30 2.56 -16.12 12.56
CA GLN A 30 2.28 -15.10 11.54
C GLN A 30 0.85 -15.21 10.98
N ARG A 31 0.34 -16.44 10.76
CA ARG A 31 -1.05 -16.65 10.33
C ARG A 31 -2.02 -16.26 11.44
N ASP A 32 -1.75 -16.66 12.67
CA ASP A 32 -2.61 -16.36 13.82
C ASP A 32 -2.65 -14.85 14.09
N PHE A 33 -1.52 -14.16 13.96
CA PHE A 33 -1.43 -12.71 14.03
C PHE A 33 -2.28 -12.02 12.95
N ARG A 34 -2.18 -12.47 11.69
CA ARG A 34 -3.03 -11.95 10.60
C ARG A 34 -4.51 -12.25 10.82
N ASN A 35 -4.85 -13.41 11.37
CA ASN A 35 -6.24 -13.77 11.66
C ASN A 35 -6.84 -12.89 12.78
N GLN A 36 -6.03 -12.51 13.78
CA GLN A 36 -6.49 -11.68 14.91
C GLN A 36 -6.58 -10.19 14.56
N LEU A 37 -5.60 -9.65 13.84
CA LEU A 37 -5.49 -8.20 13.58
C LEU A 37 -5.92 -7.79 12.17
N GLY A 38 -6.06 -8.74 11.26
CA GLY A 38 -6.29 -8.48 9.84
C GLY A 38 -5.02 -8.00 9.13
N ASP A 39 -5.22 -7.39 7.96
CA ASP A 39 -4.15 -6.68 7.28
C ASP A 39 -3.94 -5.27 7.88
N VAL A 40 -2.87 -4.61 7.45
CA VAL A 40 -2.54 -3.24 7.89
C VAL A 40 -3.70 -2.27 7.68
N TRP A 41 -4.48 -2.43 6.63
CA TRP A 41 -5.57 -1.51 6.28
C TRP A 41 -6.81 -1.72 7.15
N PHE A 42 -7.11 -2.97 7.51
CA PHE A 42 -8.16 -3.32 8.45
C PHE A 42 -7.83 -2.82 9.86
N LEU A 43 -6.58 -3.01 10.29
CA LEU A 43 -6.09 -2.46 11.56
C LEU A 43 -6.25 -0.93 11.59
N LEU A 44 -5.86 -0.23 10.51
CA LEU A 44 -5.99 1.23 10.44
C LEU A 44 -7.43 1.69 10.42
N ALA A 45 -8.31 1.03 9.65
CA ALA A 45 -9.74 1.33 9.66
C ALA A 45 -10.33 1.19 11.07
N THR A 46 -9.92 0.14 11.80
CA THR A 46 -10.33 -0.09 13.19
C THR A 46 -9.84 1.02 14.11
N LEU A 47 -8.55 1.38 14.06
CA LEU A 47 -7.95 2.44 14.89
C LEU A 47 -8.57 3.82 14.62
N LEU A 48 -8.99 4.08 13.38
CA LEU A 48 -9.58 5.35 12.96
C LEU A 48 -11.11 5.39 13.14
N GLY A 49 -11.74 4.25 13.43
CA GLY A 49 -13.19 4.11 13.51
C GLY A 49 -13.89 4.25 12.16
N HIS A 50 -13.24 3.85 11.07
CA HIS A 50 -13.79 3.89 9.73
C HIS A 50 -14.65 2.67 9.42
N ARG A 51 -15.68 2.87 8.59
CA ARG A 51 -16.60 1.81 8.16
C ARG A 51 -15.91 0.69 7.38
N SER A 52 -14.89 1.02 6.59
CA SER A 52 -14.12 0.04 5.83
C SER A 52 -12.69 0.48 5.59
N ALA A 53 -11.85 -0.50 5.23
CA ALA A 53 -10.49 -0.26 4.78
C ALA A 53 -10.42 0.61 3.51
N GLU A 54 -11.41 0.51 2.60
CA GLU A 54 -11.44 1.37 1.41
C GLU A 54 -11.56 2.85 1.77
N VAL A 55 -12.36 3.22 2.78
CA VAL A 55 -12.49 4.62 3.20
C VAL A 55 -11.16 5.14 3.76
N THR A 56 -10.47 4.32 4.55
CA THR A 56 -9.14 4.67 5.06
C THR A 56 -8.15 4.88 3.91
N ARG A 57 -8.14 3.98 2.94
CA ARG A 57 -7.17 3.99 1.83
C ARG A 57 -7.48 5.09 0.81
N GLY A 58 -8.71 5.16 0.33
CA GLY A 58 -9.14 6.01 -0.79
C GLY A 58 -9.54 7.44 -0.40
N VAL A 59 -9.68 7.75 0.89
CA VAL A 59 -10.02 9.11 1.35
C VAL A 59 -8.95 9.68 2.27
N TYR A 60 -8.54 8.94 3.31
CA TYR A 60 -7.63 9.47 4.33
C TYR A 60 -6.15 9.34 3.98
N LEU A 61 -5.80 8.31 3.21
CA LEU A 61 -4.43 7.99 2.82
C LEU A 61 -4.27 7.92 1.30
N GLU A 62 -5.18 8.52 0.53
CA GLU A 62 -5.12 8.51 -0.94
C GLU A 62 -3.77 8.99 -1.49
N PRO A 63 -3.16 10.09 -0.99
CA PRO A 63 -1.85 10.53 -1.47
C PRO A 63 -0.71 9.55 -1.19
N PHE A 64 -0.89 8.62 -0.24
CA PHE A 64 0.11 7.65 0.18
C PHE A 64 0.00 6.31 -0.56
N GLN A 65 -1.05 6.10 -1.34
CA GLN A 65 -1.15 4.92 -2.21
C GLN A 65 -0.02 4.94 -3.25
N ALA A 66 0.29 6.12 -3.79
CA ALA A 66 1.39 6.30 -4.73
C ALA A 66 2.73 5.86 -4.11
N LEU A 67 3.00 6.22 -2.86
CA LEU A 67 4.25 5.88 -2.17
C LEU A 67 4.48 4.36 -2.02
N GLN A 68 3.42 3.57 -1.77
CA GLN A 68 3.55 2.11 -1.75
C GLN A 68 3.88 1.54 -3.14
N VAL A 69 3.27 2.09 -4.18
CA VAL A 69 3.55 1.67 -5.56
C VAL A 69 4.98 2.06 -5.94
N GLU A 70 5.42 3.27 -5.58
CA GLU A 70 6.80 3.73 -5.78
C GLU A 70 7.82 2.86 -5.04
N GLU A 71 7.55 2.47 -3.79
CA GLU A 71 8.42 1.56 -3.04
C GLU A 71 8.50 0.18 -3.71
N LEU A 72 7.36 -0.36 -4.16
CA LEU A 72 7.33 -1.63 -4.90
C LEU A 72 8.18 -1.53 -6.18
N ILE A 73 8.01 -0.46 -6.96
CA ILE A 73 8.78 -0.21 -8.19
C ILE A 73 10.28 -0.05 -7.89
N ALA A 74 10.64 0.57 -6.77
CA ALA A 74 12.02 0.75 -6.35
C ALA A 74 12.71 -0.58 -6.01
N LEU A 75 11.95 -1.57 -5.52
CA LEU A 75 12.46 -2.91 -5.18
C LEU A 75 12.55 -3.85 -6.40
N MET A 76 11.95 -3.51 -7.54
CA MET A 76 11.99 -4.33 -8.76
C MET A 76 13.41 -4.35 -9.37
N ASP A 77 13.77 -5.48 -9.96
CA ASP A 77 14.95 -5.56 -10.81
C ASP A 77 14.70 -4.89 -12.18
N ALA A 78 15.73 -4.86 -13.03
CA ALA A 78 15.66 -4.18 -14.32
C ALA A 78 14.67 -4.84 -15.29
N ASP A 79 14.57 -6.16 -15.28
CA ASP A 79 13.73 -6.93 -16.21
C ASP A 79 12.25 -6.80 -15.83
N ASP A 80 11.96 -6.88 -14.54
CA ASP A 80 10.64 -6.65 -13.97
C ASP A 80 10.18 -5.21 -14.24
N ARG A 81 11.05 -4.21 -14.03
CA ARG A 81 10.73 -2.80 -14.27
C ARG A 81 10.42 -2.54 -15.75
N GLN A 82 11.21 -3.10 -16.66
CA GLN A 82 10.95 -2.97 -18.10
C GLN A 82 9.64 -3.64 -18.51
N SER A 83 9.29 -4.76 -17.88
CA SER A 83 8.04 -5.47 -18.13
C SER A 83 6.83 -4.66 -17.64
N LEU A 84 6.94 -4.02 -16.48
CA LEU A 84 5.94 -3.10 -15.96
C LEU A 84 5.75 -1.89 -16.87
N GLU A 85 6.83 -1.26 -17.34
CA GLU A 85 6.77 -0.14 -18.28
C GLU A 85 6.03 -0.51 -19.57
N ARG A 86 6.31 -1.69 -20.14
CA ARG A 86 5.60 -2.22 -21.32
C ARG A 86 4.11 -2.44 -21.04
N LEU A 87 3.77 -2.97 -19.86
CA LEU A 87 2.38 -3.16 -19.45
C LEU A 87 1.65 -1.82 -19.31
N VAL A 88 2.24 -0.86 -18.60
CA VAL A 88 1.68 0.48 -18.41
C VAL A 88 1.50 1.19 -19.75
N ALA A 89 2.49 1.09 -20.66
CA ALA A 89 2.38 1.64 -22.00
C ALA A 89 1.22 1.03 -22.78
N THR A 90 1.03 -0.30 -22.70
CA THR A 90 -0.05 -1.01 -23.41
C THR A 90 -1.43 -0.68 -22.84
N VAL A 91 -1.57 -0.69 -21.51
CA VAL A 91 -2.85 -0.42 -20.82
C VAL A 91 -3.22 1.06 -20.91
N GLY A 92 -2.23 1.96 -20.94
CA GLY A 92 -2.44 3.39 -21.07
C GLY A 92 -2.90 3.83 -22.46
N VAL A 93 -2.77 3.00 -23.50
CA VAL A 93 -3.26 3.32 -24.85
C VAL A 93 -4.77 3.48 -24.82
N GLY A 94 -5.24 4.70 -25.06
CA GLY A 94 -6.67 5.03 -25.16
C GLY A 94 -7.33 5.44 -23.85
N GLU A 95 -6.58 5.50 -22.73
CA GLU A 95 -7.15 5.98 -21.47
C GLU A 95 -7.03 7.52 -21.37
N PRO A 96 -8.15 8.28 -21.34
CA PRO A 96 -8.14 9.74 -21.39
C PRO A 96 -7.42 10.43 -20.22
N ARG A 97 -7.12 9.69 -19.14
CA ARG A 97 -6.41 10.20 -17.96
C ARG A 97 -4.89 10.05 -18.05
N VAL A 98 -4.37 9.28 -19.01
CA VAL A 98 -2.93 9.08 -19.18
C VAL A 98 -2.38 10.21 -20.07
N LEU A 99 -1.58 11.09 -19.47
CA LEU A 99 -0.91 12.17 -20.19
C LEU A 99 0.35 11.62 -20.86
N THR A 100 0.27 11.29 -22.14
CA THR A 100 1.46 10.99 -22.95
C THR A 100 2.16 12.31 -23.30
N VAL A 101 3.41 12.48 -22.87
CA VAL A 101 4.24 13.59 -23.37
C VAL A 101 4.49 13.33 -24.86
N PRO A 102 4.13 14.25 -25.77
CA PRO A 102 4.47 14.08 -27.17
C PRO A 102 5.99 14.14 -27.33
N THR A 103 6.56 13.09 -27.92
CA THR A 103 7.97 13.02 -28.36
C THR A 103 8.25 13.94 -29.52
#